data_AF-A0AAV2BZT1-F1
#
_entry.id   AF-A0AAV2BZT1-F1
#
_cell.length_a   1.000
_cell.length_b   1.000
_cell.length_c   1.000
_cell.angle_alpha   90.00
_cell.angle_beta   90.00
_cell.angle_gamma   90.00
#
_symmetry.space_group_name_H-M   'P 1'
#
loop_
_entity.id
_entity.type
_entity.pdbx_description
1 polymer ?
#
loop_
_entity_poly.entity_id
_entity_poly.type
_entity_poly.pdbx_seq_one_letter_code
_entity_poly.pdbx_strand_id
1 'polypeptide(L)' 'MCGKRFGAKCYLTYHLLFHIKPFACDVCGKRFACKWELTRHLRIHTGEKPYKCFVCEKVFAHIGSRNRHCKKIHNKK' A
#
# COMPACT_ATOMS: atom_id res chain seq x y z
N MET A 1 -0.68 14.59 -19.33
CA MET A 1 -1.90 13.83 -18.92
C MET A 1 -2.16 12.75 -19.96
N CYS A 2 -2.59 11.54 -19.57
CA CYS A 2 -2.87 10.47 -20.54
C CYS A 2 -4.37 10.41 -20.88
N GLY A 3 -4.70 10.08 -22.14
CA GLY A 3 -6.08 10.03 -22.65
C GLY A 3 -6.92 8.83 -22.22
N LYS A 4 -6.66 8.26 -21.02
CA LYS A 4 -7.45 7.13 -20.50
C LYS A 4 -8.83 7.60 -20.07
N ARG A 5 -9.86 6.91 -20.55
CA ARG A 5 -11.27 7.16 -20.19
C ARG A 5 -11.68 6.15 -19.11
N PHE A 6 -12.41 6.64 -18.11
CA PHE A 6 -12.92 5.82 -17.01
C PHE A 6 -14.45 5.93 -16.98
N GLY A 7 -15.15 4.81 -16.80
CA GLY A 7 -16.61 4.79 -16.72
C GLY A 7 -17.18 5.38 -15.43
N ALA A 8 -16.36 5.49 -14.37
CA ALA A 8 -16.77 6.10 -13.10
C ALA A 8 -15.84 7.24 -12.68
N LYS A 9 -16.43 8.32 -12.15
CA LYS A 9 -15.72 9.53 -11.69
C LYS A 9 -14.67 9.23 -10.62
N CYS A 10 -14.97 8.32 -9.69
CA CYS A 10 -14.04 7.94 -8.62
C CYS A 10 -12.72 7.36 -9.17
N TYR A 11 -12.77 6.56 -10.23
CA TYR A 11 -11.59 6.01 -10.87
C TYR A 11 -10.79 7.06 -11.64
N LEU A 12 -11.46 8.01 -12.29
CA LEU A 12 -10.79 9.15 -12.93
C LEU A 12 -10.08 10.02 -11.88
N THR A 13 -10.74 10.35 -10.78
CA THR A 13 -10.12 11.13 -9.69
C THR A 13 -8.88 10.41 -9.15
N TYR A 14 -8.99 9.12 -8.84
CA TYR A 14 -7.84 8.32 -8.40
C TYR A 14 -6.72 8.28 -9.44
N HIS A 15 -7.07 8.16 -10.71
CA HIS A 15 -6.09 8.18 -11.80
C HIS A 15 -5.34 9.51 -11.90
N LEU A 16 -6.03 10.65 -11.78
CA LEU A 16 -5.39 11.97 -11.78
C LEU A 16 -4.45 12.16 -10.58
N LEU A 17 -4.86 11.66 -9.41
CA LEU A 17 -4.02 11.68 -8.22
C LEU A 17 -2.70 10.91 -8.41
N PHE A 18 -2.66 9.90 -9.28
CA PHE A 18 -1.44 9.18 -9.61
C PHE A 18 -0.41 10.03 -10.39
N HIS A 19 -0.88 10.99 -11.20
CA HIS A 19 0.00 11.93 -11.89
C HIS A 19 0.49 13.04 -10.96
N ILE A 20 -0.38 13.55 -10.09
CA ILE A 20 -0.06 14.68 -9.21
C ILE A 20 0.74 14.24 -7.97
N LYS A 21 0.39 13.08 -7.40
CA LYS A 21 0.89 12.57 -6.12
C LYS A 21 0.95 13.67 -5.04
N PRO A 22 -0.21 14.15 -4.56
CA PRO A 22 -0.25 15.31 -3.68
C PRO A 22 0.26 15.03 -2.26
N PHE A 23 0.34 13.78 -1.84
CA PHE A 23 0.73 13.42 -0.48
C PHE A 23 2.22 13.14 -0.40
N ALA A 24 2.98 13.95 0.34
CA ALA A 24 4.41 13.76 0.56
C ALA A 24 4.68 13.13 1.94
N CYS A 25 5.74 12.35 2.03
CA CYS A 25 6.28 11.87 3.29
C CYS A 25 7.20 12.93 3.89
N ASP A 26 6.91 13.38 5.09
CA ASP A 26 7.70 14.41 5.76
C ASP A 26 9.10 13.92 6.18
N VAL A 27 9.30 12.60 6.27
CA VAL A 27 10.58 12.01 6.68
C VAL A 27 11.55 11.85 5.51
N CYS A 28 11.08 11.47 4.32
CA CYS A 28 11.95 11.17 3.18
C CYS A 28 11.53 11.83 1.86
N GLY A 29 10.53 12.72 1.87
CA GLY A 29 10.07 13.46 0.71
C GLY A 29 9.32 12.63 -0.36
N LYS A 30 9.18 11.32 -0.18
CA LYS A 30 8.49 10.45 -1.16
C LYS A 30 7.02 10.85 -1.33
N ARG A 31 6.55 10.90 -2.58
CA ARG A 31 5.19 11.32 -2.93
C ARG A 31 4.28 10.15 -3.31
N PHE A 32 3.03 10.23 -2.90
CA PHE A 32 2.00 9.20 -3.04
C PHE A 32 0.72 9.77 -3.64
N ALA A 33 -0.04 8.91 -4.34
CA ALA A 33 -1.29 9.31 -4.97
C ALA A 33 -2.40 9.51 -3.92
N CYS A 34 -2.40 8.73 -2.84
CA CYS A 34 -3.43 8.79 -1.82
C CYS A 34 -2.89 8.77 -0.39
N LYS A 35 -3.66 9.33 0.54
CA LYS A 35 -3.33 9.37 1.97
C LYS A 35 -3.10 7.98 2.56
N TRP A 36 -3.90 6.98 2.18
CA TRP A 36 -3.75 5.61 2.68
C TRP A 36 -2.41 4.97 2.25
N GLU A 37 -1.88 5.33 1.07
CA GLU A 37 -0.57 4.87 0.62
C GLU A 37 0.56 5.50 1.43
N LEU A 38 0.45 6.81 1.71
CA LEU A 38 1.37 7.53 2.58
C LEU A 38 1.36 6.93 4.00
N THR A 39 0.18 6.74 4.61
CA THR A 39 0.07 6.13 5.95
C THR A 39 0.68 4.73 5.97
N ARG A 40 0.43 3.91 4.94
CA ARG A 40 1.07 2.59 4.81
C ARG A 40 2.59 2.71 4.68
N HIS A 41 3.07 3.71 3.95
CA HIS A 41 4.51 3.96 3.79
C HIS A 41 5.16 4.39 5.11
N LEU A 42 4.52 5.23 5.92
CA LEU A 42 5.06 5.69 7.21
C LEU A 42 5.42 4.54 8.16
N ARG A 43 4.80 3.36 8.00
CA ARG A 43 5.17 2.15 8.75
C ARG A 43 6.63 1.71 8.57
N ILE A 44 7.29 2.10 7.47
CA ILE A 44 8.72 1.81 7.30
C ILE A 44 9.59 2.67 8.20
N HIS A 45 9.12 3.87 8.55
CA HIS A 45 9.82 4.80 9.43
C HIS A 45 9.52 4.50 10.89
N THR A 46 8.26 4.19 11.22
CA THR A 46 7.85 3.86 12.59
C THR A 46 8.18 2.41 12.97
N GLY A 47 8.45 1.53 12.00
CA GLY A 47 8.66 0.10 12.23
C GLY A 47 7.39 -0.68 12.57
N GLU A 48 6.21 -0.08 12.46
CA GLU A 48 4.93 -0.71 12.81
C GLU A 48 4.63 -1.91 11.90
N LYS A 49 4.29 -3.05 12.52
CA LYS A 49 3.97 -4.31 11.81
C LYS A 49 2.63 -4.88 12.27
N PRO A 50 1.50 -4.27 11.86
CA PRO A 50 0.19 -4.63 12.40
C PRO A 50 -0.33 -5.98 11.88
N TYR A 51 0.26 -6.55 10.83
CA TYR A 51 -0.26 -7.78 10.22
C TYR A 51 0.49 -9.02 10.73
N LYS A 52 -0.10 -9.70 11.71
CA LYS A 52 0.36 -11.00 12.22
C LYS A 52 -0.08 -12.14 11.29
N CYS A 53 0.81 -13.10 11.04
CA CYS A 53 0.43 -14.38 10.48
C CYS A 53 -0.31 -15.20 11.54
N PHE A 54 -1.50 -15.68 11.21
CA PHE A 54 -2.32 -16.47 12.14
C PHE A 54 -1.81 -17.91 12.34
N VAL A 55 -0.84 -18.37 11.53
CA VAL A 55 -0.29 -19.73 11.62
C VAL A 55 1.02 -19.77 12.40
N CYS A 56 1.97 -18.88 12.09
CA CYS A 56 3.31 -18.89 12.69
C CYS A 56 3.67 -17.60 13.43
N GLU A 57 2.68 -16.75 13.72
CA GLU A 57 2.83 -15.52 14.51
C GLU A 57 3.76 -14.44 13.93
N LYS A 58 4.40 -14.70 12.79
CA LYS A 58 5.30 -13.75 12.12
C LYS A 58 4.57 -12.47 11.73
N VAL A 59 5.14 -11.31 12.07
CA VAL A 59 4.54 -9.99 11.82
C VAL A 59 5.08 -9.31 10.56
N PHE A 60 4.21 -8.56 9.88
CA PHE A 60 4.49 -7.88 8.61
C PHE A 60 3.96 -6.44 8.64
N ALA A 61 4.66 -5.53 7.95
CA ALA A 61 4.23 -4.14 7.77
C ALA A 61 3.05 -3.99 6.78
N HIS A 62 2.86 -4.99 5.90
CA HIS A 62 1.85 -4.98 4.84
C HIS A 62 1.09 -6.31 4.74
N ILE A 63 -0.23 -6.22 4.53
CA ILE A 63 -1.10 -7.39 4.36
C ILE A 63 -0.72 -8.24 3.15
N GLY A 64 -0.29 -7.62 2.06
CA GLY A 64 0.17 -8.34 0.85
C GLY A 64 1.42 -9.20 1.13
N SER A 65 2.32 -8.74 2.00
CA SER A 65 3.49 -9.50 2.43
C SER A 65 3.08 -10.69 3.31
N ARG A 66 2.18 -10.47 4.27
CA ARG A 66 1.60 -11.55 5.10
C ARG A 66 0.87 -12.59 4.25
N ASN A 67 0.04 -12.16 3.30
CA ASN A 67 -0.71 -13.05 2.41
C ASN A 67 0.22 -13.89 1.55
N ARG A 68 1.27 -13.27 0.97
CA ARG A 68 2.27 -13.99 0.17
C ARG A 68 3.05 -14.99 1.00
N HIS A 69 3.45 -14.61 2.20
CA HIS A 69 4.08 -15.52 3.15
C HIS A 69 3.17 -16.71 3.47
N CYS A 70 1.91 -16.46 3.81
CA CYS A 70 0.96 -17.53 4.14
C CYS A 70 0.73 -18.48 2.96
N LYS A 71 0.58 -17.93 1.74
CA LYS A 71 0.44 -18.73 0.53
C LYS A 71 1.66 -19.61 0.26
N LYS A 72 2.88 -19.09 0.43
CA LYS A 72 4.12 -19.81 0.11
C LYS A 72 4.54 -20.82 1.19
N ILE A 73 4.33 -20.50 2.46
CA ILE A 73 4.86 -21.27 3.58
C ILE A 73 3.81 -22.22 4.16
N HIS A 74 2.55 -21.78 4.27
CA HIS A 74 1.49 -22.54 4.95
C HIS A 74 0.48 -23.19 4.00
N ASN A 75 0.30 -22.63 2.80
CA ASN A 75 -0.64 -23.16 1.80
C ASN A 75 0.09 -23.96 0.71
N LYS A 76 0.99 -24.86 1.12
CA LYS A 76 1.52 -25.90 0.22
C LYS A 76 0.44 -26.97 0.12
N LYS A 77 -0.25 -26.98 -1.02
CA LYS A 77 -1.11 -28.08 -1.44
C LYS A 77 -0.24 -29.27 -1.83
#